data_AF-A0A7W0UJZ5-F1
#
_entry.id   AF-A0A7W0UJZ5-F1
#
_cell.length_a   1.000
_cell.length_b   1.000
_cell.length_c   1.000
_cell.angle_alpha   90.00
_cell.angle_beta   90.00
_cell.angle_gamma   90.00
#
_symmetry.space_group_name_H-M   'P 1'
#
loop_
_entity.id
_entity.type
_entity.pdbx_description
1 polymer ?
#
loop_
_entity_poly.entity_id
_entity_poly.type
_entity_poly.pdbx_seq_one_letter_code
_entity_poly.pdbx_strand_id
1 'polypeptide(L)'
;MSDTAALDYHRLLSDLGARPLDIVEYFRVQAIPAAQVGRISSDEATELIKLIARHHDQLAGLRTSLGEVDLVPCQDGDLHPATEVHLPSQEISALAPDLPVAVTTGLQASILEWLGVQRRPSDSALAVAAQRLAQEAEGADPAVAEALLRTLQVRESLPDNPPEFLTAQPWLPVRRGGRACPRDVLPTNARHLYGAQGNELGLPVGAQGRYFSLLEWLGMPASPPLATVVAHLRHCVESETEMSPEVYRVLSDNIDQSMIRHLEDIACIQVAPGRFVEPARVFWKPTPLGRWCRTMPADSGQQGRYRPFFDLVGVKNEPGPAEIESVLKAIQNEFGTNRVDEQAEAAIHACWVRLSELLAYPDTNSVLETLGRTRSTLDPRGLMMRPNELFFEDSRALHKRFPRLAHNVIPRVHGTWPALSHAGVRRVDELIRAKLVDVQAEVDTELSSKIADRVSALRRVLDDQVVDELLDLTILRTPDLRVVYRAELFGHSDKLDPESVDAIYVSEEDELVYVDRASDRALARELSRAIAPDQDPGSLAMKLEPILGASSTDEAHHALDEFGIAGLEVTEHEVAWSPTADPGKHSD
;
A
#
# COMPACT_ATOMS: atom_id res chain seq x y z
N MET A 1 55.43 -77.88 24.77
CA MET A 1 56.72 -77.75 24.05
C MET A 1 57.06 -76.32 23.64
N SER A 2 56.22 -75.31 23.94
CA SER A 2 56.45 -73.89 23.58
C SER A 2 57.36 -73.15 24.57
N ASP A 3 57.19 -73.36 25.88
CA ASP A 3 57.92 -72.60 26.92
C ASP A 3 59.44 -72.85 26.96
N THR A 4 59.90 -74.05 26.63
CA THR A 4 61.33 -74.37 26.61
C THR A 4 62.06 -73.69 25.44
N ALA A 5 61.41 -73.53 24.29
CA ALA A 5 61.98 -72.85 23.13
C ALA A 5 62.05 -71.33 23.33
N ALA A 6 61.06 -70.73 24.01
CA ALA A 6 61.08 -69.31 24.35
C ALA A 6 62.19 -68.95 25.37
N LEU A 7 62.44 -69.83 26.34
CA LEU A 7 63.54 -69.67 27.30
C LEU A 7 64.92 -69.78 26.66
N ASP A 8 65.12 -70.72 25.72
CA ASP A 8 66.38 -70.86 24.98
C ASP A 8 66.65 -69.67 24.03
N TYR A 9 65.60 -69.10 23.44
CA TYR A 9 65.72 -67.91 22.59
C TYR A 9 66.10 -66.64 23.38
N HIS A 10 65.53 -66.45 24.57
CA HIS A 10 65.90 -65.32 25.44
C HIS A 10 67.35 -65.41 25.94
N ARG A 11 67.84 -66.62 26.21
CA ARG A 11 69.23 -66.86 26.61
C ARG A 11 70.21 -66.55 25.48
N LEU A 12 69.90 -67.00 24.26
CA LEU A 12 70.66 -66.70 23.04
C LEU A 12 70.75 -65.18 22.77
N LEU A 13 69.63 -64.46 22.90
CA LEU A 13 69.60 -63.01 22.71
C LEU A 13 70.41 -62.25 23.77
N SER A 14 70.34 -62.70 25.03
CA SER A 14 71.13 -62.13 26.11
C SER A 14 72.64 -62.37 25.93
N ASP A 15 73.05 -63.55 25.44
CA ASP A 15 74.45 -63.90 25.17
C ASP A 15 75.03 -63.14 23.95
N LEU A 16 74.16 -62.73 23.00
CA LEU A 16 74.51 -61.86 21.87
C LEU A 16 74.53 -60.36 22.23
N GLY A 17 74.33 -60.00 23.50
CA GLY A 17 74.35 -58.61 23.99
C GLY A 17 73.08 -57.81 23.69
N ALA A 18 71.99 -58.46 23.25
CA ALA A 18 70.72 -57.80 23.03
C ALA A 18 70.05 -57.49 24.38
N ARG A 19 69.77 -56.21 24.64
CA ARG A 19 68.96 -55.81 25.80
C ARG A 19 67.49 -56.11 25.50
N PRO A 20 66.74 -56.71 26.45
CA PRO A 20 65.29 -56.81 26.30
C PRO A 20 64.72 -55.39 26.21
N LEU A 21 64.03 -55.09 25.11
CA LEU A 21 63.39 -53.80 24.91
C LEU A 21 62.34 -53.62 26.00
N ASP A 22 62.37 -52.49 26.70
CA ASP A 22 61.24 -52.11 27.53
C ASP A 22 60.02 -51.81 26.63
N ILE A 23 58.82 -51.76 27.20
CA ILE A 23 57.59 -51.62 26.41
C ILE A 23 57.59 -50.31 25.59
N VAL A 24 58.22 -49.24 26.10
CA VAL A 24 58.29 -47.94 25.41
C VAL A 24 59.27 -48.00 24.24
N GLU A 25 60.45 -48.59 24.44
CA GLU A 25 61.45 -48.84 23.41
C GLU A 25 60.95 -49.80 22.34
N TYR A 26 60.16 -50.83 22.72
CA TYR A 26 59.52 -51.74 21.77
C TYR A 26 58.58 -50.99 20.83
N PHE A 27 57.67 -50.15 21.36
CA PHE A 27 56.77 -49.37 20.51
C PHE A 27 57.53 -48.35 19.66
N ARG A 28 58.55 -47.69 20.22
CA ARG A 28 59.33 -46.66 19.52
C ARG A 28 60.19 -47.22 18.39
N VAL A 29 60.86 -48.35 18.60
CA VAL A 29 61.89 -48.89 17.70
C VAL A 29 61.33 -49.94 16.74
N GLN A 30 60.29 -50.67 17.13
CA GLN A 30 59.76 -51.80 16.35
C GLN A 30 58.32 -51.56 15.89
N ALA A 31 57.37 -51.34 16.81
CA ALA A 31 55.96 -51.33 16.46
C ALA A 31 55.54 -50.14 15.57
N ILE A 32 55.94 -48.91 15.93
CA ILE A 32 55.61 -47.70 15.15
C ILE A 32 56.24 -47.75 13.75
N PRO A 33 57.56 -48.03 13.58
CA PRO A 33 58.14 -48.16 12.25
C PRO A 33 57.56 -49.30 11.40
N ALA A 34 57.17 -50.43 12.03
CA ALA A 34 56.52 -51.52 11.31
C ALA A 34 55.12 -51.13 10.80
N ALA A 35 54.36 -50.39 11.61
CA ALA A 35 53.04 -49.85 11.24
C ALA A 35 53.17 -48.87 10.06
N GLN A 36 54.14 -47.95 10.12
CA GLN A 36 54.39 -46.96 9.06
C GLN A 36 54.73 -47.55 7.68
N VAL A 37 55.30 -48.77 7.66
CA VAL A 37 55.67 -49.47 6.42
C VAL A 37 54.63 -50.52 6.02
N GLY A 38 53.47 -50.57 6.71
CA GLY A 38 52.38 -51.50 6.40
C GLY A 38 52.74 -52.97 6.60
N ARG A 39 53.63 -53.27 7.54
CA ARG A 39 54.11 -54.65 7.82
C ARG A 39 53.35 -55.34 8.95
N ILE A 40 52.25 -54.75 9.41
CA ILE A 40 51.44 -55.27 10.52
C ILE A 40 50.14 -55.83 9.94
N SER A 41 49.79 -57.05 10.34
CA SER A 41 48.48 -57.65 10.03
C SER A 41 47.41 -57.21 11.04
N SER A 42 46.13 -57.38 10.69
CA SER A 42 44.99 -57.02 11.56
C SER A 42 45.02 -57.75 12.93
N ASP A 43 45.47 -59.00 12.95
CA ASP A 43 45.64 -59.77 14.19
C ASP A 43 46.78 -59.23 15.06
N GLU A 44 47.93 -58.88 14.45
CA GLU A 44 49.06 -58.27 15.15
C GLU A 44 48.70 -56.88 15.69
N ALA A 45 47.99 -56.08 14.92
CA ALA A 45 47.46 -54.78 15.35
C ALA A 45 46.54 -54.91 16.57
N THR A 46 45.66 -55.91 16.57
CA THR A 46 44.77 -56.21 17.69
C THR A 46 45.55 -56.57 18.97
N GLU A 47 46.60 -57.38 18.86
CA GLU A 47 47.46 -57.71 19.99
C GLU A 47 48.29 -56.52 20.48
N LEU A 48 48.78 -55.67 19.56
CA LEU A 48 49.46 -54.43 19.91
C LEU A 48 48.53 -53.47 20.66
N ILE A 49 47.27 -53.32 20.23
CA ILE A 49 46.29 -52.50 20.96
C ILE A 49 45.99 -53.08 22.35
N LYS A 50 45.92 -54.40 22.50
CA LYS A 50 45.79 -55.05 23.84
C LYS A 50 47.00 -54.78 24.73
N LEU A 51 48.20 -54.73 24.17
CA LEU A 51 49.41 -54.34 24.91
C LEU A 51 49.37 -52.87 25.31
N ILE A 52 48.92 -51.98 24.40
CA ILE A 52 48.71 -50.56 24.70
C ILE A 52 47.69 -50.42 25.84
N ALA A 53 46.58 -51.16 25.81
CA ALA A 53 45.58 -51.13 26.87
C ALA A 53 46.18 -51.41 28.26
N ARG A 54 47.10 -52.37 28.36
CA ARG A 54 47.77 -52.76 29.61
C ARG A 54 48.82 -51.76 30.10
N HIS A 55 49.44 -51.00 29.19
CA HIS A 55 50.60 -50.15 29.48
C HIS A 55 50.43 -48.68 29.05
N HIS A 56 49.20 -48.22 28.80
CA HIS A 56 48.92 -46.89 28.24
C HIS A 56 49.52 -45.74 29.06
N ASP A 57 49.56 -45.86 30.40
CA ASP A 57 50.20 -44.86 31.27
C ASP A 57 51.69 -44.66 30.96
N GLN A 58 52.40 -45.74 30.63
CA GLN A 58 53.83 -45.70 30.28
C GLN A 58 54.05 -45.21 28.85
N LEU A 59 53.03 -45.38 27.98
CA LEU A 59 53.06 -45.01 26.57
C LEU A 59 52.49 -43.60 26.29
N ALA A 60 52.12 -42.84 27.32
CA ALA A 60 51.56 -41.49 27.17
C ALA A 60 52.41 -40.56 26.30
N GLY A 61 53.75 -40.66 26.39
CA GLY A 61 54.68 -39.88 25.56
C GLY A 61 54.77 -40.30 24.09
N LEU A 62 54.18 -41.44 23.72
CA LEU A 62 54.12 -41.95 22.33
C LEU A 62 52.71 -41.86 21.74
N ARG A 63 51.72 -41.35 22.49
CA ARG A 63 50.30 -41.32 22.10
C ARG A 63 50.08 -40.74 20.71
N THR A 64 50.65 -39.58 20.42
CA THR A 64 50.51 -38.91 19.12
C THR A 64 51.05 -39.76 17.98
N SER A 65 52.27 -40.30 18.14
CA SER A 65 52.88 -41.16 17.12
C SER A 65 52.16 -42.49 16.93
N LEU A 66 51.51 -43.02 17.98
CA LEU A 66 50.67 -44.22 17.89
C LEU A 66 49.32 -43.93 17.21
N GLY A 67 48.82 -42.69 17.32
CA GLY A 67 47.56 -42.29 16.69
C GLY A 67 47.69 -41.99 15.19
N GLU A 68 48.90 -41.63 14.73
CA GLU A 68 49.20 -41.27 13.32
C GLU A 68 49.55 -42.48 12.43
N VAL A 69 49.67 -43.68 12.99
CA VAL A 69 50.06 -44.89 12.25
C VAL A 69 48.88 -45.83 12.03
N ASP A 70 48.93 -46.58 10.92
CA ASP A 70 47.95 -47.60 10.53
C ASP A 70 47.95 -48.77 11.52
N LEU A 71 47.23 -48.59 12.62
CA LEU A 71 47.21 -49.54 13.73
C LEU A 71 45.79 -49.95 14.11
N VAL A 72 44.76 -49.21 13.70
CA VAL A 72 43.38 -49.51 14.10
C VAL A 72 42.71 -50.37 13.04
N PRO A 73 42.31 -51.62 13.38
CA PRO A 73 41.58 -52.48 12.46
C PRO A 73 40.15 -51.98 12.24
N CYS A 74 39.76 -51.84 10.97
CA CYS A 74 38.48 -51.29 10.56
C CYS A 74 37.58 -52.34 9.86
N GLN A 75 36.28 -52.04 9.76
CA GLN A 75 35.27 -52.94 9.20
C GLN A 75 35.43 -53.17 7.69
N ASP A 76 36.17 -52.29 6.99
CA ASP A 76 36.57 -52.44 5.60
C ASP A 76 37.65 -53.51 5.37
N GLY A 77 38.30 -53.98 6.45
CA GLY A 77 39.35 -54.99 6.43
C GLY A 77 40.77 -54.43 6.47
N ASP A 78 40.93 -53.11 6.41
CA ASP A 78 42.23 -52.43 6.39
C ASP A 78 42.60 -51.86 7.78
N LEU A 79 43.87 -51.48 7.92
CA LEU A 79 44.38 -50.75 9.09
C LEU A 79 44.44 -49.26 8.76
N HIS A 80 43.92 -48.43 9.66
CA HIS A 80 43.89 -46.97 9.50
C HIS A 80 44.50 -46.25 10.70
N PRO A 81 44.92 -44.98 10.53
CA PRO A 81 45.35 -44.14 11.65
C PRO A 81 44.21 -43.89 12.61
N ALA A 82 44.47 -43.92 13.91
CA ALA A 82 43.42 -43.71 14.91
C ALA A 82 42.70 -42.36 14.74
N THR A 83 43.39 -41.34 14.23
CA THR A 83 42.82 -40.00 13.99
C THR A 83 41.75 -39.96 12.89
N GLU A 84 41.74 -40.94 11.98
CA GLU A 84 40.83 -41.02 10.83
C GLU A 84 39.67 -42.00 11.04
N VAL A 85 39.70 -42.77 12.13
CA VAL A 85 38.72 -43.83 12.43
C VAL A 85 37.66 -43.37 13.41
N HIS A 86 36.43 -43.84 13.22
CA HIS A 86 35.30 -43.62 14.12
C HIS A 86 34.90 -44.88 14.87
N LEU A 87 34.36 -44.71 16.08
CA LEU A 87 33.68 -45.81 16.78
C LEU A 87 32.34 -46.15 16.08
N PRO A 88 31.92 -47.43 16.10
CA PRO A 88 30.61 -47.83 15.57
C PRO A 88 29.47 -47.05 16.24
N SER A 89 28.70 -46.31 15.44
CA SER A 89 27.52 -45.56 15.88
C SER A 89 26.47 -45.53 14.77
N GLN A 90 25.20 -45.33 15.11
CA GLN A 90 24.14 -45.20 14.09
C GLN A 90 24.36 -43.94 13.24
N GLU A 91 24.91 -42.89 13.85
CA GLU A 91 25.20 -41.61 13.22
C GLU A 91 26.28 -41.73 12.15
N ILE A 92 27.41 -42.41 12.41
CA ILE A 92 28.46 -42.56 11.39
C ILE A 92 27.99 -43.43 10.22
N SER A 93 27.26 -44.52 10.50
CA SER A 93 26.67 -45.37 9.46
C SER A 93 25.69 -44.59 8.56
N ALA A 94 24.93 -43.66 9.14
CA ALA A 94 23.99 -42.83 8.37
C ALA A 94 24.70 -41.71 7.60
N LEU A 95 25.67 -41.03 8.21
CA LEU A 95 26.31 -39.84 7.65
C LEU A 95 27.37 -40.17 6.60
N ALA A 96 28.25 -41.12 6.89
CA ALA A 96 29.42 -41.41 6.09
C ALA A 96 29.76 -42.92 6.18
N PRO A 97 28.98 -43.79 5.50
CA PRO A 97 29.17 -45.24 5.53
C PRO A 97 30.50 -45.69 4.92
N ASP A 98 31.11 -44.85 4.09
CA ASP A 98 32.39 -45.12 3.42
C ASP A 98 33.60 -44.70 4.27
N LEU A 99 33.40 -44.10 5.46
CA LEU A 99 34.51 -43.76 6.35
C LEU A 99 34.93 -44.95 7.22
N PRO A 100 36.23 -45.05 7.60
CA PRO A 100 36.73 -46.14 8.41
C PRO A 100 36.04 -46.22 9.79
N VAL A 101 35.42 -47.36 10.07
CA VAL A 101 34.79 -47.66 11.37
C VAL A 101 35.57 -48.76 12.08
N ALA A 102 36.01 -48.52 13.32
CA ALA A 102 36.80 -49.46 14.10
C ALA A 102 36.06 -50.78 14.38
N VAL A 103 36.79 -51.90 14.30
CA VAL A 103 36.33 -53.19 14.83
C VAL A 103 36.51 -53.18 16.35
N THR A 104 35.42 -53.19 17.10
CA THR A 104 35.47 -53.16 18.57
C THR A 104 35.52 -54.55 19.23
N THR A 105 35.44 -55.63 18.44
CA THR A 105 35.41 -57.00 18.96
C THR A 105 36.74 -57.35 19.65
N GLY A 106 36.71 -57.50 20.97
CA GLY A 106 37.91 -57.83 21.76
C GLY A 106 38.83 -56.64 22.08
N LEU A 107 38.41 -55.41 21.76
CA LEU A 107 39.12 -54.16 22.06
C LEU A 107 38.30 -53.26 23.01
N GLN A 108 38.98 -52.51 23.88
CA GLN A 108 38.32 -51.56 24.79
C GLN A 108 38.12 -50.21 24.10
N ALA A 109 36.88 -49.72 24.03
CA ALA A 109 36.56 -48.43 23.40
C ALA A 109 37.32 -47.24 24.02
N SER A 110 37.55 -47.26 25.34
CA SER A 110 38.33 -46.23 26.04
C SER A 110 39.78 -46.12 25.55
N ILE A 111 40.38 -47.22 25.11
CA ILE A 111 41.76 -47.25 24.60
C ILE A 111 41.79 -46.78 23.15
N LEU A 112 40.77 -47.11 22.35
CA LEU A 112 40.62 -46.56 21.00
C LEU A 112 40.43 -45.03 21.06
N GLU A 113 39.58 -44.54 21.97
CA GLU A 113 39.41 -43.11 22.23
C GLU A 113 40.73 -42.47 22.70
N TRP A 114 41.49 -43.16 23.56
CA TRP A 114 42.81 -42.71 23.98
C TRP A 114 43.79 -42.60 22.80
N LEU A 115 43.80 -43.55 21.86
CA LEU A 115 44.63 -43.49 20.65
C LEU A 115 44.25 -42.34 19.70
N GLY A 116 43.01 -41.87 19.76
CA GLY A 116 42.50 -40.79 18.90
C GLY A 116 41.28 -41.17 18.06
N VAL A 117 40.79 -42.42 18.19
CA VAL A 117 39.57 -42.86 17.50
C VAL A 117 38.40 -42.02 17.97
N GLN A 118 37.67 -41.49 17.00
CA GLN A 118 36.65 -40.51 17.27
C GLN A 118 35.36 -41.20 17.72
N ARG A 119 34.88 -40.84 18.91
CA ARG A 119 33.61 -41.34 19.45
C ARG A 119 32.39 -40.78 18.71
N ARG A 120 32.53 -39.63 18.06
CA ARG A 120 31.46 -38.93 17.33
C ARG A 120 31.94 -38.59 15.93
N PRO A 121 31.04 -38.43 14.95
CA PRO A 121 31.41 -38.04 13.59
C PRO A 121 32.20 -36.71 13.56
N SER A 122 33.33 -36.70 12.86
CA SER A 122 34.18 -35.52 12.60
C SER A 122 33.48 -34.49 11.71
N ASP A 123 34.06 -33.30 11.63
CA ASP A 123 33.74 -32.33 10.57
C ASP A 123 33.94 -32.90 9.17
N SER A 124 34.95 -33.75 8.96
CA SER A 124 35.12 -34.46 7.68
C SER A 124 33.93 -35.39 7.39
N ALA A 125 33.44 -36.14 8.38
CA ALA A 125 32.25 -36.98 8.21
C ALA A 125 30.99 -36.16 7.92
N LEU A 126 30.81 -35.02 8.60
CA LEU A 126 29.70 -34.11 8.32
C LEU A 126 29.81 -33.47 6.93
N ALA A 127 31.02 -33.13 6.48
CA ALA A 127 31.27 -32.57 5.14
C ALA A 127 30.98 -33.60 4.05
N VAL A 128 31.41 -34.85 4.22
CA VAL A 128 31.08 -35.96 3.31
C VAL A 128 29.57 -36.17 3.24
N ALA A 129 28.88 -36.17 4.40
CA ALA A 129 27.43 -36.31 4.45
C ALA A 129 26.69 -35.15 3.74
N ALA A 130 27.09 -33.90 4.01
CA ALA A 130 26.52 -32.72 3.37
C ALA A 130 26.75 -32.72 1.86
N GLN A 131 27.95 -33.12 1.41
CA GLN A 131 28.30 -33.21 0.00
C GLN A 131 27.52 -34.33 -0.69
N ARG A 132 27.41 -35.51 -0.07
CA ARG A 132 26.63 -36.62 -0.61
C ARG A 132 25.16 -36.22 -0.74
N LEU A 133 24.60 -35.62 0.32
CA LEU A 133 23.26 -35.04 0.26
C LEU A 133 23.16 -34.01 -0.85
N ALA A 134 24.13 -33.12 -1.08
CA ALA A 134 24.06 -32.13 -2.15
C ALA A 134 24.13 -32.74 -3.57
N GLN A 135 24.77 -33.90 -3.74
CA GLN A 135 25.03 -34.54 -5.04
C GLN A 135 24.02 -35.61 -5.44
N GLU A 136 23.27 -36.19 -4.50
CA GLU A 136 22.25 -37.20 -4.80
C GLU A 136 21.19 -36.67 -5.79
N ALA A 137 20.86 -37.47 -6.81
CA ALA A 137 19.88 -37.11 -7.85
C ALA A 137 18.43 -37.44 -7.43
N GLU A 138 18.24 -38.46 -6.60
CA GLU A 138 16.93 -38.88 -6.06
C GLU A 138 16.72 -38.24 -4.68
N GLY A 139 15.49 -37.76 -4.41
CA GLY A 139 15.16 -36.83 -3.32
C GLY A 139 15.89 -37.06 -1.99
N ALA A 140 16.29 -35.97 -1.34
CA ALA A 140 17.09 -36.00 -0.13
C ALA A 140 16.48 -36.87 0.97
N ASP A 141 17.27 -37.81 1.49
CA ASP A 141 16.89 -38.62 2.64
C ASP A 141 16.80 -37.70 3.87
N PRO A 142 15.58 -37.43 4.38
CA PRO A 142 15.41 -36.58 5.55
C PRO A 142 16.05 -37.20 6.80
N ALA A 143 16.27 -38.53 6.84
CA ALA A 143 16.91 -39.20 7.96
C ALA A 143 18.41 -38.85 8.07
N VAL A 144 19.11 -38.73 6.93
CA VAL A 144 20.54 -38.33 6.91
C VAL A 144 20.69 -36.86 7.31
N ALA A 145 19.82 -35.99 6.80
CA ALA A 145 19.78 -34.58 7.21
C ALA A 145 19.47 -34.42 8.71
N GLU A 146 18.55 -35.24 9.25
CA GLU A 146 18.27 -35.26 10.68
C GLU A 146 19.46 -35.81 11.50
N ALA A 147 20.15 -36.84 11.01
CA ALA A 147 21.35 -37.39 11.67
C ALA A 147 22.47 -36.33 11.75
N LEU A 148 22.59 -35.48 10.73
CA LEU A 148 23.55 -34.37 10.71
C LEU A 148 23.21 -33.37 11.82
N LEU A 149 21.96 -32.90 11.87
CA LEU A 149 21.48 -31.98 12.89
C LEU A 149 21.58 -32.55 14.31
N ARG A 150 21.28 -33.84 14.47
CA ARG A 150 21.41 -34.56 15.75
C ARG A 150 22.85 -34.60 16.22
N THR A 151 23.78 -34.88 15.31
CA THR A 151 25.22 -34.91 15.62
C THR A 151 25.73 -33.55 16.05
N LEU A 152 25.31 -32.48 15.37
CA LEU A 152 25.64 -31.11 15.73
C LEU A 152 25.04 -30.70 17.10
N GLN A 153 23.78 -31.06 17.38
CA GLN A 153 23.09 -30.71 18.62
C GLN A 153 23.78 -31.26 19.87
N VAL A 154 24.46 -32.40 19.77
CA VAL A 154 25.11 -33.07 20.92
C VAL A 154 26.55 -32.58 21.14
N ARG A 155 27.10 -31.74 20.26
CA ARG A 155 28.45 -31.17 20.43
C ARG A 155 28.49 -30.24 21.65
N GLU A 156 29.56 -30.35 22.44
CA GLU A 156 29.73 -29.59 23.68
C GLU A 156 29.94 -28.10 23.43
N SER A 157 30.51 -27.75 22.27
CA SER A 157 30.68 -26.38 21.81
C SER A 157 30.54 -26.34 20.29
N LEU A 158 29.66 -25.44 19.81
CA LEU A 158 29.61 -25.05 18.42
C LEU A 158 30.43 -23.77 18.25
N PRO A 159 31.16 -23.61 17.12
CA PRO A 159 31.84 -22.36 16.83
C PRO A 159 30.84 -21.21 16.64
N ASP A 160 31.30 -19.97 16.87
CA ASP A 160 30.45 -18.77 16.72
C ASP A 160 29.82 -18.69 15.32
N ASN A 161 30.57 -19.08 14.29
CA ASN A 161 30.08 -19.16 12.92
C ASN A 161 30.02 -20.61 12.46
N PRO A 162 28.95 -21.02 11.76
CA PRO A 162 28.86 -22.35 11.19
C PRO A 162 29.94 -22.59 10.13
N PRO A 163 30.50 -23.81 10.05
CA PRO A 163 31.43 -24.17 8.98
C PRO A 163 30.85 -23.94 7.58
N GLU A 164 31.67 -23.42 6.67
CA GLU A 164 31.23 -23.07 5.30
C GLU A 164 30.64 -24.27 4.54
N PHE A 165 31.17 -25.48 4.76
CA PHE A 165 30.66 -26.69 4.10
C PHE A 165 29.20 -27.01 4.48
N LEU A 166 28.71 -26.54 5.63
CA LEU A 166 27.32 -26.71 6.05
C LEU A 166 26.40 -25.60 5.54
N THR A 167 26.92 -24.43 5.18
CA THR A 167 26.11 -23.26 4.78
C THR A 167 26.14 -22.99 3.28
N ALA A 168 27.21 -23.38 2.60
CA ALA A 168 27.39 -23.17 1.17
C ALA A 168 26.74 -24.26 0.29
N GLN A 169 26.49 -25.45 0.84
CA GLN A 169 25.98 -26.60 0.09
C GLN A 169 24.47 -26.79 0.25
N PRO A 170 23.75 -27.19 -0.82
CA PRO A 170 22.33 -27.46 -0.76
C PRO A 170 22.04 -28.88 -0.28
N TRP A 171 22.10 -29.12 1.02
CA TRP A 171 21.88 -30.44 1.62
C TRP A 171 20.57 -30.57 2.40
N LEU A 172 19.90 -29.46 2.72
CA LEU A 172 18.62 -29.52 3.44
C LEU A 172 17.49 -29.94 2.48
N PRO A 173 16.63 -30.90 2.90
CA PRO A 173 15.52 -31.36 2.08
C PRO A 173 14.47 -30.25 1.94
N VAL A 174 13.89 -30.12 0.74
CA VAL A 174 12.76 -29.24 0.45
C VAL A 174 11.50 -30.07 0.21
N ARG A 175 10.37 -29.66 0.78
CA ARG A 175 9.11 -30.45 0.75
C ARG A 175 8.61 -30.75 -0.67
N ARG A 176 8.86 -29.85 -1.62
CA ARG A 176 8.44 -29.98 -3.03
C ARG A 176 9.45 -30.76 -3.89
N GLY A 177 10.44 -31.38 -3.25
CA GLY A 177 11.54 -32.04 -3.93
C GLY A 177 12.74 -31.12 -4.10
N GLY A 178 13.90 -31.74 -4.25
CA GLY A 178 15.17 -31.04 -4.32
C GLY A 178 15.71 -30.67 -2.94
N ARG A 179 16.70 -29.78 -2.96
CA ARG A 179 17.56 -29.43 -1.83
C ARG A 179 17.94 -27.97 -1.91
N ALA A 180 18.16 -27.35 -0.78
CA ALA A 180 18.54 -25.95 -0.71
C ALA A 180 19.56 -25.71 0.39
N CYS A 181 20.30 -24.61 0.27
CA CYS A 181 21.20 -24.17 1.33
C CYS A 181 20.36 -23.72 2.54
N PRO A 182 20.90 -23.79 3.77
CA PRO A 182 20.19 -23.31 4.97
C PRO A 182 19.53 -21.93 4.81
N ARG A 183 20.26 -20.96 4.24
CA ARG A 183 19.77 -19.59 3.98
C ARG A 183 18.57 -19.48 3.03
N ASP A 184 18.36 -20.47 2.18
CA ASP A 184 17.35 -20.45 1.13
C ASP A 184 16.10 -21.27 1.51
N VAL A 185 16.13 -21.93 2.67
CA VAL A 185 15.04 -22.76 3.20
C VAL A 185 14.22 -21.96 4.20
N LEU A 186 12.90 -22.16 4.19
CA LEU A 186 11.96 -21.47 5.05
C LEU A 186 11.24 -22.45 5.97
N PRO A 187 10.93 -22.03 7.21
CA PRO A 187 10.25 -22.89 8.15
C PRO A 187 8.78 -23.10 7.74
N THR A 188 8.22 -24.27 8.07
CA THR A 188 6.85 -24.63 7.69
C THR A 188 5.79 -23.78 8.41
N ASN A 189 6.08 -23.29 9.62
CA ASN A 189 5.15 -22.43 10.39
C ASN A 189 4.89 -21.07 9.71
N ALA A 190 5.85 -20.55 8.94
CA ALA A 190 5.74 -19.30 8.21
C ALA A 190 5.15 -19.48 6.80
N ARG A 191 4.68 -20.68 6.43
CA ARG A 191 4.16 -20.97 5.08
C ARG A 191 3.03 -20.04 4.63
N HIS A 192 2.22 -19.56 5.55
CA HIS A 192 1.14 -18.61 5.28
C HIS A 192 1.64 -17.23 4.75
N LEU A 193 2.94 -16.94 4.86
CA LEU A 193 3.56 -15.68 4.40
C LEU A 193 4.24 -15.80 3.03
N TYR A 194 4.60 -17.00 2.59
CA TYR A 194 5.29 -17.21 1.31
C TYR A 194 4.56 -18.18 0.36
N GLY A 195 3.58 -18.93 0.87
CA GLY A 195 2.78 -19.89 0.11
C GLY A 195 3.62 -20.85 -0.71
N ALA A 196 3.58 -20.66 -2.03
CA ALA A 196 4.28 -21.48 -3.01
C ALA A 196 5.63 -20.92 -3.47
N GLN A 197 6.01 -19.72 -3.02
CA GLN A 197 7.11 -18.94 -3.57
C GLN A 197 8.44 -19.14 -2.84
N GLY A 198 8.47 -19.96 -1.79
CA GLY A 198 9.67 -20.26 -1.02
C GLY A 198 9.93 -21.75 -0.85
N ASN A 199 11.18 -22.11 -0.55
CA ASN A 199 11.59 -23.49 -0.33
C ASN A 199 11.20 -23.93 1.09
N GLU A 200 10.02 -24.53 1.24
CA GLU A 200 9.57 -25.08 2.52
C GLU A 200 10.47 -26.23 2.98
N LEU A 201 10.96 -26.16 4.23
CA LEU A 201 11.77 -27.19 4.86
C LEU A 201 11.07 -28.55 4.83
N GLY A 202 11.74 -29.55 4.26
CA GLY A 202 11.24 -30.92 4.07
C GLY A 202 11.39 -31.83 5.28
N LEU A 203 11.85 -31.32 6.43
CA LEU A 203 11.96 -32.11 7.66
C LEU A 203 10.60 -32.30 8.35
N PRO A 204 10.40 -33.40 9.10
CA PRO A 204 9.20 -33.58 9.91
C PRO A 204 8.99 -32.44 10.90
N VAL A 205 7.74 -32.03 11.16
CA VAL A 205 7.41 -30.87 12.02
C VAL A 205 8.05 -30.98 13.42
N GLY A 206 8.10 -32.17 14.00
CA GLY A 206 8.77 -32.41 15.29
C GLY A 206 10.29 -32.17 15.24
N ALA A 207 10.94 -32.52 14.14
CA ALA A 207 12.36 -32.24 13.93
C ALA A 207 12.61 -30.73 13.72
N GLN A 208 11.75 -30.05 12.95
CA GLN A 208 11.88 -28.59 12.74
C GLN A 208 11.85 -27.82 14.06
N GLY A 209 10.90 -28.13 14.95
CA GLY A 209 10.83 -27.48 16.26
C GLY A 209 12.03 -27.82 17.15
N ARG A 210 12.49 -29.08 17.13
CA ARG A 210 13.63 -29.54 17.93
C ARG A 210 14.96 -28.89 17.52
N TYR A 211 15.16 -28.66 16.22
CA TYR A 211 16.43 -28.16 15.68
C TYR A 211 16.35 -26.68 15.25
N PHE A 212 15.30 -25.94 15.60
CA PHE A 212 15.07 -24.57 15.11
C PHE A 212 16.27 -23.64 15.37
N SER A 213 16.75 -23.53 16.61
CA SER A 213 17.90 -22.68 16.95
C SER A 213 19.19 -23.10 16.24
N LEU A 214 19.36 -24.39 15.95
CA LEU A 214 20.50 -24.90 15.19
C LEU A 214 20.38 -24.54 13.71
N LEU A 215 19.18 -24.61 13.14
CA LEU A 215 18.89 -24.20 11.76
C LEU A 215 19.08 -22.69 11.59
N GLU A 216 18.66 -21.88 12.57
CA GLU A 216 18.94 -20.44 12.60
C GLU A 216 20.46 -20.17 12.65
N TRP A 217 21.19 -20.90 13.50
CA TRP A 217 22.67 -20.81 13.54
C TRP A 217 23.33 -21.21 12.21
N LEU A 218 22.76 -22.17 11.47
CA LEU A 218 23.19 -22.53 10.11
C LEU A 218 22.84 -21.46 9.05
N GLY A 219 22.08 -20.43 9.41
CA GLY A 219 21.69 -19.32 8.54
C GLY A 219 20.28 -19.43 7.96
N MET A 220 19.45 -20.38 8.42
CA MET A 220 18.04 -20.43 8.04
C MET A 220 17.31 -19.20 8.60
N PRO A 221 16.62 -18.42 7.77
CA PRO A 221 15.92 -17.23 8.24
C PRO A 221 14.71 -17.62 9.12
N ALA A 222 14.56 -16.94 10.26
CA ALA A 222 13.42 -17.11 11.17
C ALA A 222 12.08 -16.69 10.54
N SER A 223 12.13 -15.79 9.55
CA SER A 223 10.99 -15.24 8.82
C SER A 223 11.35 -15.15 7.33
N PRO A 224 10.40 -15.35 6.40
CA PRO A 224 10.68 -15.25 4.98
C PRO A 224 11.25 -13.87 4.59
N PRO A 225 12.21 -13.83 3.65
CA PRO A 225 12.67 -12.58 3.05
C PRO A 225 11.51 -11.80 2.44
N LEU A 226 11.57 -10.46 2.51
CA LEU A 226 10.51 -9.59 2.00
C LEU A 226 10.21 -9.84 0.51
N ALA A 227 11.24 -10.10 -0.29
CA ALA A 227 11.10 -10.41 -1.72
C ALA A 227 10.19 -11.63 -1.96
N THR A 228 10.31 -12.66 -1.12
CA THR A 228 9.46 -13.86 -1.20
C THR A 228 8.02 -13.57 -0.80
N VAL A 229 7.83 -12.71 0.22
CA VAL A 229 6.48 -12.28 0.66
C VAL A 229 5.78 -11.46 -0.42
N VAL A 230 6.51 -10.53 -1.07
CA VAL A 230 6.00 -9.74 -2.20
C VAL A 230 5.68 -10.63 -3.40
N ALA A 231 6.53 -11.61 -3.71
CA ALA A 231 6.26 -12.60 -4.75
C ALA A 231 5.00 -13.43 -4.44
N HIS A 232 4.80 -13.79 -3.16
CA HIS A 232 3.60 -14.50 -2.73
C HIS A 232 2.33 -13.67 -2.90
N LEU A 233 2.36 -12.40 -2.46
CA LEU A 233 1.26 -11.47 -2.68
C LEU A 233 0.90 -11.36 -4.17
N ARG A 234 1.90 -11.13 -5.04
CA ARG A 234 1.68 -11.07 -6.50
C ARG A 234 1.05 -12.34 -7.04
N HIS A 235 1.55 -13.50 -6.64
CA HIS A 235 0.98 -14.78 -7.04
C HIS A 235 -0.47 -14.95 -6.56
N CYS A 236 -0.80 -14.49 -5.35
CA CYS A 236 -2.17 -14.53 -4.84
C CYS A 236 -3.11 -13.63 -5.63
N VAL A 237 -2.65 -12.45 -6.04
CA VAL A 237 -3.39 -11.53 -6.91
C VAL A 237 -3.62 -12.16 -8.28
N GLU A 238 -2.58 -12.70 -8.92
CA GLU A 238 -2.67 -13.33 -10.25
C GLU A 238 -3.54 -14.59 -10.26
N SER A 239 -3.52 -15.36 -9.17
CA SER A 239 -4.25 -16.63 -9.06
C SER A 239 -5.60 -16.50 -8.36
N GLU A 240 -5.99 -15.30 -7.94
CA GLU A 240 -7.21 -15.01 -7.16
C GLU A 240 -7.36 -15.92 -5.92
N THR A 241 -6.24 -16.19 -5.23
CA THR A 241 -6.23 -17.07 -4.04
C THR A 241 -6.27 -16.28 -2.75
N GLU A 242 -6.88 -16.88 -1.72
CA GLU A 242 -6.93 -16.26 -0.40
C GLU A 242 -5.53 -16.12 0.21
N MET A 243 -5.22 -14.92 0.70
CA MET A 243 -3.97 -14.60 1.37
C MET A 243 -4.18 -14.44 2.87
N SER A 244 -3.18 -14.82 3.67
CA SER A 244 -3.18 -14.57 5.10
C SER A 244 -3.03 -13.06 5.40
N PRO A 245 -3.83 -12.47 6.31
CA PRO A 245 -3.68 -11.06 6.71
C PRO A 245 -2.30 -10.71 7.31
N GLU A 246 -1.58 -11.70 7.85
CA GLU A 246 -0.24 -11.51 8.40
C GLU A 246 0.80 -11.08 7.33
N VAL A 247 0.51 -11.26 6.04
CA VAL A 247 1.32 -10.69 4.95
C VAL A 247 1.33 -9.17 5.02
N TYR A 248 0.18 -8.52 5.26
CA TYR A 248 0.13 -7.06 5.42
C TYR A 248 0.90 -6.58 6.64
N ARG A 249 0.96 -7.39 7.70
CA ARG A 249 1.81 -7.08 8.85
C ARG A 249 3.28 -7.00 8.46
N VAL A 250 3.79 -8.02 7.79
CA VAL A 250 5.21 -8.07 7.38
C VAL A 250 5.54 -6.90 6.45
N LEU A 251 4.61 -6.53 5.56
CA LEU A 251 4.76 -5.37 4.69
C LEU A 251 4.77 -4.05 5.49
N SER A 252 3.87 -3.89 6.47
CA SER A 252 3.86 -2.73 7.36
C SER A 252 5.11 -2.61 8.22
N ASP A 253 5.68 -3.74 8.66
CA ASP A 253 6.90 -3.76 9.47
C ASP A 253 8.15 -3.39 8.63
N ASN A 254 8.04 -3.32 7.29
CA ASN A 254 9.17 -3.12 6.36
C ASN A 254 8.97 -1.95 5.36
N ILE A 255 8.16 -0.94 5.71
CA ILE A 255 7.77 0.19 4.82
C ILE A 255 8.94 0.93 4.14
N ASP A 256 10.13 0.96 4.73
CA ASP A 256 11.29 1.68 4.20
C ASP A 256 11.91 1.01 2.95
N GLN A 257 11.50 -0.22 2.64
CA GLN A 257 12.02 -0.93 1.48
C GLN A 257 11.37 -0.45 0.18
N SER A 258 12.20 -0.02 -0.78
CA SER A 258 11.75 0.50 -2.08
C SER A 258 10.86 -0.48 -2.86
N MET A 259 11.04 -1.79 -2.64
CA MET A 259 10.25 -2.85 -3.29
C MET A 259 8.75 -2.72 -3.00
N ILE A 260 8.35 -2.20 -1.83
CA ILE A 260 6.95 -2.06 -1.44
C ILE A 260 6.26 -0.95 -2.26
N ARG A 261 6.99 0.10 -2.66
CA ARG A 261 6.43 1.19 -3.48
C ARG A 261 5.96 0.71 -4.86
N HIS A 262 6.55 -0.36 -5.38
CA HIS A 262 6.11 -0.98 -6.64
C HIS A 262 4.76 -1.72 -6.53
N LEU A 263 4.11 -1.71 -5.36
CA LEU A 263 2.77 -2.27 -5.15
C LEU A 263 1.64 -1.23 -5.29
N GLU A 264 1.96 0.06 -5.42
CA GLU A 264 0.96 1.15 -5.54
C GLU A 264 -0.01 0.92 -6.72
N ASP A 265 0.51 0.47 -7.87
CA ASP A 265 -0.27 0.23 -9.09
C ASP A 265 -0.80 -1.22 -9.22
N ILE A 266 -0.62 -2.05 -8.18
CA ILE A 266 -1.05 -3.45 -8.20
C ILE A 266 -2.31 -3.58 -7.38
N ALA A 267 -3.24 -4.44 -7.81
CA ALA A 267 -4.40 -4.82 -7.01
C ALA A 267 -3.96 -5.64 -5.78
N CYS A 268 -3.33 -4.99 -4.80
CA CYS A 268 -2.65 -5.64 -3.69
C CYS A 268 -3.48 -5.65 -2.41
N ILE A 269 -4.69 -5.09 -2.41
CA ILE A 269 -5.56 -5.02 -1.24
C ILE A 269 -6.67 -6.06 -1.34
N GLN A 270 -6.67 -7.00 -0.41
CA GLN A 270 -7.66 -8.06 -0.34
C GLN A 270 -8.91 -7.58 0.41
N VAL A 271 -10.03 -7.51 -0.29
CA VAL A 271 -11.32 -7.05 0.25
C VAL A 271 -12.29 -8.20 0.55
N ALA A 272 -12.03 -9.39 0.01
CA ALA A 272 -12.70 -10.65 0.33
C ALA A 272 -11.74 -11.81 0.01
N PRO A 273 -11.99 -13.05 0.49
CA PRO A 273 -11.19 -14.22 0.13
C PRO A 273 -10.98 -14.31 -1.40
N GLY A 274 -9.72 -14.30 -1.85
CA GLY A 274 -9.33 -14.33 -3.27
C GLY A 274 -9.61 -13.07 -4.10
N ARG A 275 -10.28 -12.05 -3.53
CA ARG A 275 -10.64 -10.83 -4.27
C ARG A 275 -9.76 -9.65 -3.87
N PHE A 276 -8.98 -9.19 -4.83
CA PHE A 276 -8.08 -8.07 -4.66
C PHE A 276 -8.53 -6.82 -5.44
N VAL A 277 -8.14 -5.65 -4.96
CA VAL A 277 -8.43 -4.35 -5.57
C VAL A 277 -7.21 -3.43 -5.48
N GLU A 278 -7.13 -2.49 -6.40
CA GLU A 278 -6.11 -1.43 -6.44
C GLU A 278 -6.26 -0.49 -5.24
N PRO A 279 -5.13 -0.02 -4.65
CA PRO A 279 -5.14 0.96 -3.56
C PRO A 279 -5.96 2.22 -3.87
N ALA A 280 -5.88 2.75 -5.09
CA ALA A 280 -6.60 3.95 -5.52
C ALA A 280 -8.14 3.82 -5.50
N ARG A 281 -8.68 2.60 -5.38
CA ARG A 281 -10.12 2.33 -5.29
C ARG A 281 -10.60 2.07 -3.86
N VAL A 282 -9.70 2.13 -2.89
CA VAL A 282 -9.98 1.81 -1.49
C VAL A 282 -9.78 3.06 -0.64
N PHE A 283 -10.74 3.31 0.25
CA PHE A 283 -10.71 4.46 1.14
C PHE A 283 -10.97 4.07 2.59
N TRP A 284 -10.38 4.84 3.52
CA TRP A 284 -10.58 4.63 4.94
C TRP A 284 -11.99 5.02 5.40
N LYS A 285 -12.56 6.10 4.85
CA LYS A 285 -13.92 6.53 5.18
C LYS A 285 -14.94 5.97 4.19
N PRO A 286 -16.19 5.76 4.63
CA PRO A 286 -17.30 5.43 3.74
C PRO A 286 -17.40 6.43 2.58
N THR A 287 -17.50 5.92 1.35
CA THR A 287 -17.68 6.75 0.17
C THR A 287 -19.04 6.46 -0.48
N PRO A 288 -19.76 7.48 -0.98
CA PRO A 288 -21.01 7.32 -1.72
C PRO A 288 -20.81 6.81 -3.16
N LEU A 289 -19.59 6.39 -3.54
CA LEU A 289 -19.21 6.03 -4.91
C LEU A 289 -19.57 4.58 -5.28
N GLY A 290 -20.48 3.96 -4.54
CA GLY A 290 -21.08 2.67 -4.88
C GLY A 290 -20.08 1.56 -5.16
N ARG A 291 -20.27 0.85 -6.28
CA ARG A 291 -19.48 -0.34 -6.67
C ARG A 291 -18.10 -0.04 -7.26
N TRP A 292 -17.83 1.22 -7.62
CA TRP A 292 -16.56 1.63 -8.25
C TRP A 292 -15.45 1.85 -7.23
N CYS A 293 -15.81 2.12 -5.98
CA CYS A 293 -14.89 2.26 -4.86
C CYS A 293 -15.26 1.29 -3.72
N ARG A 294 -14.34 1.08 -2.80
CA ARG A 294 -14.57 0.29 -1.59
C ARG A 294 -14.13 1.05 -0.36
N THR A 295 -14.87 0.82 0.71
CA THR A 295 -14.45 1.24 2.05
C THR A 295 -13.73 0.08 2.70
N MET A 296 -12.64 0.36 3.42
CA MET A 296 -11.99 -0.66 4.22
C MET A 296 -12.97 -1.24 5.25
N PRO A 297 -13.09 -2.58 5.37
CA PRO A 297 -14.04 -3.20 6.29
C PRO A 297 -13.83 -2.72 7.74
N ALA A 298 -14.90 -2.30 8.41
CA ALA A 298 -14.85 -1.78 9.78
C ALA A 298 -14.40 -2.82 10.84
N ASP A 299 -14.48 -4.11 10.52
CA ASP A 299 -14.15 -5.23 11.42
C ASP A 299 -12.64 -5.42 11.66
N SER A 300 -11.82 -4.51 11.14
CA SER A 300 -10.38 -4.58 11.32
C SER A 300 -9.97 -3.84 12.60
N GLY A 301 -10.06 -4.53 13.74
CA GLY A 301 -9.16 -4.25 14.89
C GLY A 301 -7.66 -4.28 14.50
N GLN A 302 -7.37 -4.68 13.27
CA GLN A 302 -6.09 -4.67 12.57
C GLN A 302 -5.86 -3.42 11.68
N GLN A 303 -6.80 -2.46 11.60
CA GLN A 303 -6.65 -1.21 10.82
C GLN A 303 -5.38 -0.48 11.23
N GLY A 304 -5.17 -0.27 12.53
CA GLY A 304 -3.95 0.38 13.03
C GLY A 304 -2.66 -0.39 12.69
N ARG A 305 -2.74 -1.73 12.62
CA ARG A 305 -1.57 -2.59 12.37
C ARG A 305 -1.12 -2.58 10.91
N TYR A 306 -2.06 -2.47 9.97
CA TYR A 306 -1.77 -2.51 8.53
C TYR A 306 -1.77 -1.14 7.86
N ARG A 307 -2.22 -0.11 8.58
CA ARG A 307 -2.26 1.27 8.11
C ARG A 307 -0.95 1.76 7.50
N PRO A 308 0.24 1.49 8.08
CA PRO A 308 1.50 1.96 7.48
C PRO A 308 1.70 1.46 6.05
N PHE A 309 1.42 0.18 5.77
CA PHE A 309 1.47 -0.36 4.42
C PHE A 309 0.39 0.26 3.51
N PHE A 310 -0.86 0.32 3.96
CA PHE A 310 -1.96 0.84 3.14
C PHE A 310 -1.79 2.32 2.79
N ASP A 311 -1.35 3.15 3.75
CA ASP A 311 -1.05 4.57 3.52
C ASP A 311 0.14 4.71 2.54
N LEU A 312 1.16 3.84 2.63
CA LEU A 312 2.32 3.84 1.73
C LEU A 312 1.95 3.49 0.28
N VAL A 313 1.05 2.52 0.06
CA VAL A 313 0.61 2.14 -1.30
C VAL A 313 -0.50 3.04 -1.85
N GLY A 314 -0.89 4.10 -1.14
CA GLY A 314 -1.78 5.15 -1.66
C GLY A 314 -3.24 5.06 -1.23
N VAL A 315 -3.60 4.29 -0.19
CA VAL A 315 -4.96 4.30 0.38
C VAL A 315 -5.21 5.64 1.07
N LYS A 316 -6.20 6.37 0.57
CA LYS A 316 -6.56 7.72 1.08
C LYS A 316 -7.75 7.66 2.02
N ASN A 317 -7.95 8.74 2.79
CA ASN A 317 -9.15 8.87 3.62
C ASN A 317 -10.42 9.01 2.77
N GLU A 318 -10.34 9.83 1.72
CA GLU A 318 -11.42 10.19 0.82
C GLU A 318 -10.84 10.33 -0.60
N PRO A 319 -11.66 10.16 -1.65
CA PRO A 319 -11.22 10.30 -3.03
C PRO A 319 -10.78 11.74 -3.34
N GLY A 320 -9.63 11.86 -4.01
CA GLY A 320 -9.14 13.12 -4.58
C GLY A 320 -9.55 13.28 -6.05
N PRO A 321 -9.12 14.36 -6.72
CA PRO A 321 -9.55 14.67 -8.08
C PRO A 321 -9.24 13.56 -9.10
N ALA A 322 -8.06 12.95 -9.02
CA ALA A 322 -7.64 11.88 -9.92
C ALA A 322 -8.47 10.59 -9.72
N GLU A 323 -8.78 10.23 -8.48
CA GLU A 323 -9.64 9.07 -8.19
C GLU A 323 -11.07 9.31 -8.69
N ILE A 324 -11.60 10.53 -8.52
CA ILE A 324 -12.92 10.89 -9.06
C ILE A 324 -12.94 10.80 -10.59
N GLU A 325 -11.91 11.29 -11.27
CA GLU A 325 -11.79 11.18 -12.73
C GLU A 325 -11.81 9.70 -13.18
N SER A 326 -11.06 8.85 -12.50
CA SER A 326 -11.01 7.40 -12.77
C SER A 326 -12.38 6.74 -12.60
N VAL A 327 -13.12 7.10 -11.53
CA VAL A 327 -14.48 6.59 -11.28
C VAL A 327 -15.45 7.02 -12.38
N LEU A 328 -15.44 8.30 -12.78
CA LEU A 328 -16.31 8.79 -13.85
C LEU A 328 -15.99 8.12 -15.20
N LYS A 329 -14.71 7.87 -15.50
CA LYS A 329 -14.29 7.09 -16.68
C LYS A 329 -14.75 5.64 -16.60
N ALA A 330 -14.69 5.02 -15.43
CA ALA A 330 -15.18 3.65 -15.24
C ALA A 330 -16.69 3.55 -15.49
N ILE A 331 -17.47 4.49 -14.96
CA ILE A 331 -18.92 4.58 -15.21
C ILE A 331 -19.19 4.81 -16.71
N GLN A 332 -18.45 5.73 -17.34
CA GLN A 332 -18.55 5.98 -18.77
C GLN A 332 -18.28 4.72 -19.60
N ASN A 333 -17.24 3.94 -19.26
CA ASN A 333 -16.90 2.71 -19.97
C ASN A 333 -17.95 1.61 -19.78
N GLU A 334 -18.58 1.55 -18.61
CA GLU A 334 -19.63 0.57 -18.29
C GLU A 334 -20.94 0.84 -19.05
N PHE A 335 -21.39 2.10 -19.10
CA PHE A 335 -22.68 2.46 -19.69
C PHE A 335 -22.59 2.94 -21.14
N GLY A 336 -21.47 3.53 -21.55
CA GLY A 336 -21.24 4.04 -22.91
C GLY A 336 -22.22 5.15 -23.32
N THR A 337 -23.23 4.79 -24.11
CA THR A 337 -24.33 5.68 -24.56
C THR A 337 -25.68 5.32 -23.96
N ASN A 338 -25.72 4.34 -23.05
CA ASN A 338 -26.94 3.90 -22.42
C ASN A 338 -27.29 4.78 -21.22
N ARG A 339 -28.56 4.71 -20.80
CA ARG A 339 -29.00 5.33 -19.56
C ARG A 339 -28.33 4.67 -18.36
N VAL A 340 -27.87 5.49 -17.43
CA VAL A 340 -27.25 5.01 -16.19
C VAL A 340 -28.31 4.44 -15.23
N ASP A 341 -27.90 3.51 -14.37
CA ASP A 341 -28.73 3.03 -13.27
C ASP A 341 -28.72 4.02 -12.08
N GLU A 342 -29.60 3.79 -11.10
CA GLU A 342 -29.75 4.67 -9.93
C GLU A 342 -28.45 4.74 -9.07
N GLN A 343 -27.67 3.67 -9.03
CA GLN A 343 -26.40 3.66 -8.29
C GLN A 343 -25.33 4.51 -8.98
N ALA A 344 -25.25 4.44 -10.31
CA ALA A 344 -24.36 5.24 -11.13
C ALA A 344 -24.77 6.71 -11.09
N GLU A 345 -26.07 7.02 -11.14
CA GLU A 345 -26.58 8.39 -10.98
C GLU A 345 -26.16 8.98 -9.63
N ALA A 346 -26.36 8.26 -8.53
CA ALA A 346 -25.93 8.67 -7.20
C ALA A 346 -24.40 8.86 -7.11
N ALA A 347 -23.62 7.95 -7.72
CA ALA A 347 -22.16 8.04 -7.73
C ALA A 347 -21.67 9.24 -8.54
N ILE A 348 -22.25 9.52 -9.72
CA ILE A 348 -21.92 10.71 -10.53
C ILE A 348 -22.24 11.98 -9.74
N HIS A 349 -23.43 12.06 -9.14
CA HIS A 349 -23.80 13.20 -8.31
C HIS A 349 -22.78 13.43 -7.18
N ALA A 350 -22.42 12.37 -6.46
CA ALA A 350 -21.45 12.46 -5.38
C ALA A 350 -20.03 12.82 -5.85
N CYS A 351 -19.62 12.38 -7.05
CA CYS A 351 -18.36 12.80 -7.67
C CYS A 351 -18.32 14.32 -7.88
N TRP A 352 -19.39 14.90 -8.42
CA TRP A 352 -19.47 16.34 -8.67
C TRP A 352 -19.60 17.19 -7.40
N VAL A 353 -20.27 16.67 -6.37
CA VAL A 353 -20.26 17.29 -5.03
C VAL A 353 -18.83 17.32 -4.50
N ARG A 354 -18.13 16.18 -4.57
CA ARG A 354 -16.76 16.08 -4.07
C ARG A 354 -15.79 16.99 -4.83
N LEU A 355 -15.90 17.07 -6.15
CA LEU A 355 -15.09 18.01 -6.94
C LEU A 355 -15.35 19.47 -6.57
N SER A 356 -16.59 19.82 -6.20
CA SER A 356 -16.93 21.18 -5.76
C SER A 356 -16.30 21.52 -4.42
N GLU A 357 -16.22 20.56 -3.49
CA GLU A 357 -15.46 20.71 -2.23
C GLU A 357 -13.96 20.88 -2.46
N LEU A 358 -13.44 20.30 -3.55
CA LEU A 358 -12.02 20.29 -3.89
C LEU A 358 -11.58 21.44 -4.81
N LEU A 359 -12.45 22.42 -5.11
CA LEU A 359 -12.13 23.52 -6.02
C LEU A 359 -10.95 24.39 -5.57
N ALA A 360 -10.68 24.46 -4.26
CA ALA A 360 -9.55 25.20 -3.73
C ALA A 360 -8.18 24.55 -4.04
N TYR A 361 -8.17 23.27 -4.45
CA TYR A 361 -6.94 22.53 -4.74
C TYR A 361 -6.52 22.70 -6.22
N PRO A 362 -5.24 23.03 -6.51
CA PRO A 362 -4.78 23.30 -7.87
C PRO A 362 -5.01 22.16 -8.86
N ASP A 363 -4.81 20.91 -8.41
CA ASP A 363 -4.93 19.72 -9.26
C ASP A 363 -6.35 19.54 -9.81
N THR A 364 -7.37 20.02 -9.08
CA THR A 364 -8.77 19.92 -9.46
C THR A 364 -9.06 20.60 -10.79
N ASN A 365 -8.43 21.74 -11.08
CA ASN A 365 -8.67 22.48 -12.33
C ASN A 365 -8.29 21.67 -13.56
N SER A 366 -7.13 20.99 -13.53
CA SER A 366 -6.67 20.14 -14.63
C SER A 366 -7.62 18.96 -14.90
N VAL A 367 -8.17 18.39 -13.83
CA VAL A 367 -9.17 17.32 -13.90
C VAL A 367 -10.48 17.86 -14.47
N LEU A 368 -10.95 19.02 -14.02
CA LEU A 368 -12.20 19.63 -14.50
C LEU A 368 -12.14 19.99 -15.99
N GLU A 369 -11.02 20.49 -16.49
CA GLU A 369 -10.81 20.73 -17.93
C GLU A 369 -10.89 19.45 -18.77
N THR A 370 -10.41 18.34 -18.21
CA THR A 370 -10.47 17.03 -18.86
C THR A 370 -11.89 16.46 -18.81
N LEU A 371 -12.53 16.53 -17.64
CA LEU A 371 -13.91 16.11 -17.43
C LEU A 371 -14.88 16.91 -18.30
N GLY A 372 -14.62 18.20 -18.51
CA GLY A 372 -15.41 19.08 -19.37
C GLY A 372 -15.52 18.61 -20.82
N ARG A 373 -14.51 17.90 -21.33
CA ARG A 373 -14.43 17.38 -22.70
C ARG A 373 -14.82 15.91 -22.83
N THR A 374 -15.05 15.23 -21.70
CA THR A 374 -15.44 13.81 -21.63
C THR A 374 -16.88 13.66 -21.16
N ARG A 375 -17.52 12.51 -21.42
CA ARG A 375 -18.90 12.29 -20.98
C ARG A 375 -18.89 11.92 -19.50
N SER A 376 -18.99 12.92 -18.64
CA SER A 376 -18.67 12.83 -17.21
C SER A 376 -19.83 13.27 -16.30
N THR A 377 -20.90 13.82 -16.87
CA THR A 377 -22.11 14.21 -16.13
C THR A 377 -23.36 13.73 -16.86
N LEU A 378 -24.55 13.92 -16.29
CA LEU A 378 -25.82 13.44 -16.85
C LEU A 378 -26.63 14.57 -17.49
N ASP A 379 -27.31 14.22 -18.57
CA ASP A 379 -28.38 15.03 -19.15
C ASP A 379 -29.75 14.70 -18.49
N PRO A 380 -30.83 15.44 -18.82
CA PRO A 380 -32.16 15.18 -18.27
C PRO A 380 -32.76 13.79 -18.60
N ARG A 381 -32.18 13.06 -19.55
CA ARG A 381 -32.62 11.70 -19.93
C ARG A 381 -31.88 10.62 -19.13
N GLY A 382 -30.87 11.00 -18.33
CA GLY A 382 -29.99 10.10 -17.60
C GLY A 382 -28.89 9.50 -18.49
N LEU A 383 -28.53 10.18 -19.58
CA LEU A 383 -27.42 9.78 -20.45
C LEU A 383 -26.16 10.56 -20.07
N MET A 384 -25.00 9.90 -20.09
CA MET A 384 -23.74 10.60 -19.86
C MET A 384 -23.42 11.55 -21.02
N MET A 385 -23.20 12.82 -20.70
CA MET A 385 -22.94 13.92 -21.61
C MET A 385 -21.70 14.71 -21.16
N ARG A 386 -21.15 15.50 -22.09
CA ARG A 386 -20.03 16.38 -21.79
C ARG A 386 -20.53 17.63 -21.06
N PRO A 387 -19.89 18.05 -19.96
CA PRO A 387 -20.27 19.28 -19.25
C PRO A 387 -20.33 20.51 -20.18
N ASN A 388 -19.38 20.64 -21.11
CA ASN A 388 -19.34 21.77 -22.05
C ASN A 388 -20.46 21.79 -23.12
N GLU A 389 -21.26 20.72 -23.20
CA GLU A 389 -22.44 20.61 -24.08
C GLU A 389 -23.76 20.82 -23.30
N LEU A 390 -23.68 21.11 -22.00
CA LEU A 390 -24.82 21.35 -21.13
C LEU A 390 -24.93 22.80 -20.67
N PHE A 391 -26.13 23.17 -20.23
CA PHE A 391 -26.46 24.49 -19.74
C PHE A 391 -27.26 24.40 -18.44
N PHE A 392 -27.05 25.32 -17.51
CA PHE A 392 -27.90 25.48 -16.33
C PHE A 392 -29.22 26.16 -16.68
N GLU A 393 -30.31 25.66 -16.12
CA GLU A 393 -31.63 26.31 -16.17
C GLU A 393 -31.57 27.72 -15.59
N ASP A 394 -32.19 28.67 -16.28
CA ASP A 394 -32.40 30.04 -15.79
C ASP A 394 -33.79 30.19 -15.14
N SER A 395 -33.94 31.24 -14.34
CA SER A 395 -35.20 31.53 -13.64
C SER A 395 -36.38 31.87 -14.56
N ARG A 396 -36.14 32.26 -15.83
CA ARG A 396 -37.23 32.50 -16.80
C ARG A 396 -37.77 31.20 -17.38
N ALA A 397 -37.01 30.11 -17.24
CA ALA A 397 -37.27 28.84 -17.88
C ALA A 397 -37.53 28.96 -19.41
N LEU A 398 -36.91 29.96 -20.07
CA LEU A 398 -37.14 30.25 -21.50
C LEU A 398 -36.81 29.06 -22.38
N HIS A 399 -35.82 28.28 -21.98
CA HIS A 399 -35.40 27.06 -22.65
C HIS A 399 -36.55 26.07 -22.91
N LYS A 400 -37.61 26.06 -22.09
CA LYS A 400 -38.80 25.18 -22.28
C LYS A 400 -39.55 25.48 -23.58
N ARG A 401 -39.38 26.68 -24.13
CA ARG A 401 -39.97 27.13 -25.40
C ARG A 401 -39.12 26.75 -26.62
N PHE A 402 -37.90 26.26 -26.41
CA PHE A 402 -36.97 25.85 -27.46
C PHE A 402 -36.79 24.32 -27.44
N PRO A 403 -37.49 23.55 -28.31
CA PRO A 403 -37.46 22.09 -28.28
C PRO A 403 -36.06 21.48 -28.35
N ARG A 404 -35.12 22.14 -29.05
CA ARG A 404 -33.72 21.68 -29.18
C ARG A 404 -32.94 21.73 -27.86
N LEU A 405 -33.35 22.53 -26.90
CA LEU A 405 -32.68 22.66 -25.59
C LEU A 405 -33.17 21.65 -24.56
N ALA A 406 -34.24 20.91 -24.86
CA ALA A 406 -34.91 20.00 -23.90
C ALA A 406 -34.00 18.93 -23.29
N HIS A 407 -32.86 18.62 -23.93
CA HIS A 407 -31.92 17.60 -23.48
C HIS A 407 -30.54 18.14 -23.12
N ASN A 408 -30.34 19.46 -23.17
CA ASN A 408 -29.06 20.09 -22.86
C ASN A 408 -29.14 21.00 -21.64
N VAL A 409 -30.33 21.23 -21.09
CA VAL A 409 -30.52 22.08 -19.91
C VAL A 409 -30.72 21.22 -18.67
N ILE A 410 -29.88 21.43 -17.66
CA ILE A 410 -29.90 20.74 -16.38
C ILE A 410 -30.23 21.72 -15.24
N PRO A 411 -30.87 21.26 -14.15
CA PRO A 411 -31.08 22.09 -12.99
C PRO A 411 -29.75 22.43 -12.31
N ARG A 412 -29.67 23.61 -11.70
CA ARG A 412 -28.52 24.03 -10.89
C ARG A 412 -28.62 23.43 -9.48
N VAL A 413 -28.26 22.16 -9.36
CA VAL A 413 -28.31 21.42 -8.09
C VAL A 413 -27.27 21.95 -7.10
N HIS A 414 -27.67 22.13 -5.84
CA HIS A 414 -26.77 22.59 -4.78
C HIS A 414 -25.62 21.59 -4.57
N GLY A 415 -24.39 22.10 -4.47
CA GLY A 415 -23.20 21.30 -4.21
C GLY A 415 -22.51 20.74 -5.46
N THR A 416 -23.18 20.54 -6.59
CA THR A 416 -22.55 20.05 -7.83
C THR A 416 -22.24 21.17 -8.83
N TRP A 417 -23.05 22.23 -8.83
CA TRP A 417 -22.95 23.31 -9.81
C TRP A 417 -21.58 24.02 -9.85
N PRO A 418 -20.85 24.24 -8.73
CA PRO A 418 -19.58 24.96 -8.79
C PRO A 418 -18.56 24.23 -9.67
N ALA A 419 -18.37 22.92 -9.46
CA ALA A 419 -17.45 22.13 -10.27
C ALA A 419 -17.94 21.95 -11.71
N LEU A 420 -19.25 21.77 -11.91
CA LEU A 420 -19.84 21.66 -13.25
C LEU A 420 -19.64 22.95 -14.08
N SER A 421 -19.79 24.12 -13.45
CA SER A 421 -19.50 25.42 -14.08
C SER A 421 -18.03 25.51 -14.52
N HIS A 422 -17.10 25.17 -13.62
CA HIS A 422 -15.66 25.14 -13.94
C HIS A 422 -15.31 24.11 -15.03
N ALA A 423 -16.05 23.00 -15.11
CA ALA A 423 -15.91 22.01 -16.20
C ALA A 423 -16.53 22.47 -17.53
N GLY A 424 -17.21 23.62 -17.57
CA GLY A 424 -17.72 24.24 -18.79
C GLY A 424 -19.24 24.20 -18.99
N VAL A 425 -20.03 23.76 -17.99
CA VAL A 425 -21.48 23.96 -18.03
C VAL A 425 -21.75 25.46 -17.96
N ARG A 426 -22.35 26.01 -19.01
CA ARG A 426 -22.68 27.44 -19.10
C ARG A 426 -24.10 27.71 -18.66
N ARG A 427 -24.53 28.96 -18.60
CA ARG A 427 -25.94 29.27 -18.34
C ARG A 427 -26.72 29.33 -19.64
N VAL A 428 -28.02 29.04 -19.56
CA VAL A 428 -28.86 29.06 -20.75
C VAL A 428 -29.17 30.47 -21.27
N ASP A 429 -29.04 31.51 -20.44
CA ASP A 429 -29.19 32.91 -20.87
C ASP A 429 -27.99 33.44 -21.66
N GLU A 430 -26.80 32.86 -21.52
CA GLU A 430 -25.69 33.09 -22.45
C GLU A 430 -25.99 32.57 -23.87
N LEU A 431 -26.90 31.60 -23.97
CA LEU A 431 -27.30 30.95 -25.21
C LEU A 431 -28.54 31.60 -25.84
N ILE A 432 -29.52 31.99 -25.01
CA ILE A 432 -30.78 32.60 -25.41
C ILE A 432 -30.63 34.11 -25.30
N ARG A 433 -30.38 34.76 -26.44
CA ARG A 433 -30.25 36.22 -26.53
C ARG A 433 -31.60 36.86 -26.80
N ALA A 434 -31.88 37.94 -26.06
CA ALA A 434 -33.01 38.79 -26.31
C ALA A 434 -32.64 39.87 -27.32
N LYS A 435 -33.52 40.14 -28.28
CA LYS A 435 -33.38 41.25 -29.22
C LYS A 435 -34.64 42.10 -29.21
N LEU A 436 -34.44 43.40 -29.01
CA LEU A 436 -35.48 44.42 -29.09
C LEU A 436 -36.02 44.52 -30.53
N VAL A 437 -37.34 44.66 -30.68
CA VAL A 437 -38.01 44.80 -31.98
C VAL A 437 -38.69 46.16 -32.07
N ASP A 438 -38.31 46.94 -33.09
CA ASP A 438 -38.89 48.26 -33.40
C ASP A 438 -38.97 49.21 -32.19
N VAL A 439 -37.94 49.20 -31.33
CA VAL A 439 -37.94 50.00 -30.09
C VAL A 439 -37.49 51.43 -30.37
N GLN A 440 -38.33 52.39 -29.99
CA GLN A 440 -37.98 53.80 -29.85
C GLN A 440 -37.92 54.11 -28.36
N ALA A 441 -36.73 54.00 -27.78
CA ALA A 441 -36.53 54.26 -26.36
C ALA A 441 -35.83 55.60 -26.14
N GLU A 442 -36.20 56.27 -25.06
CA GLU A 442 -35.58 57.50 -24.58
C GLU A 442 -34.85 57.22 -23.26
N VAL A 443 -33.77 57.95 -22.99
CA VAL A 443 -33.03 57.82 -21.72
C VAL A 443 -33.95 58.26 -20.58
N ASP A 444 -34.05 57.42 -19.56
CA ASP A 444 -34.86 57.71 -18.39
C ASP A 444 -34.04 58.29 -17.25
N THR A 445 -34.37 59.51 -16.84
CA THR A 445 -33.76 60.16 -15.67
C THR A 445 -34.53 59.94 -14.37
N GLU A 446 -35.82 59.59 -14.43
CA GLU A 446 -36.68 59.48 -13.25
C GLU A 446 -36.38 58.19 -12.47
N LEU A 447 -36.30 57.02 -13.14
CA LEU A 447 -35.93 55.79 -12.45
C LEU A 447 -34.48 55.84 -11.95
N SER A 448 -33.56 56.41 -12.72
CA SER A 448 -32.17 56.63 -12.27
C SER A 448 -32.11 57.53 -11.04
N SER A 449 -32.86 58.64 -11.01
CA SER A 449 -32.95 59.50 -9.81
C SER A 449 -33.56 58.74 -8.63
N LYS A 450 -34.59 57.94 -8.86
CA LYS A 450 -35.26 57.12 -7.84
C LYS A 450 -34.30 56.10 -7.21
N ILE A 451 -33.43 55.48 -8.02
CA ILE A 451 -32.38 54.58 -7.55
C ILE A 451 -31.33 55.34 -6.75
N ALA A 452 -30.87 56.50 -7.26
CA ALA A 452 -29.88 57.35 -6.59
C ALA A 452 -30.35 57.85 -5.21
N ASP A 453 -31.62 58.26 -5.10
CA ASP A 453 -32.22 58.71 -3.84
C ASP A 453 -32.34 57.58 -2.79
N ARG A 454 -32.24 56.32 -3.23
CA ARG A 454 -32.43 55.11 -2.41
C ARG A 454 -31.17 54.33 -2.15
N VAL A 455 -30.00 54.90 -2.46
CA VAL A 455 -28.69 54.26 -2.25
C VAL A 455 -28.51 53.75 -0.81
N SER A 456 -28.95 54.51 0.20
CA SER A 456 -28.87 54.07 1.60
C SER A 456 -29.68 52.82 1.91
N ALA A 457 -30.86 52.66 1.30
CA ALA A 457 -31.69 51.47 1.43
C ALA A 457 -31.13 50.30 0.61
N LEU A 458 -30.62 50.57 -0.60
CA LEU A 458 -29.99 49.56 -1.47
C LEU A 458 -28.75 48.93 -0.83
N ARG A 459 -27.90 49.73 -0.16
CA ARG A 459 -26.72 49.25 0.59
C ARG A 459 -27.04 48.29 1.74
N ARG A 460 -28.29 48.26 2.23
CA ARG A 460 -28.72 47.26 3.23
C ARG A 460 -28.89 45.85 2.63
N VAL A 461 -28.99 45.77 1.30
CA VAL A 461 -29.30 44.54 0.55
C VAL A 461 -28.16 44.13 -0.37
N LEU A 462 -27.42 45.10 -0.88
CA LEU A 462 -26.37 44.96 -1.89
C LEU A 462 -25.03 45.46 -1.34
N ASP A 463 -23.94 44.84 -1.80
CA ASP A 463 -22.58 45.34 -1.54
C ASP A 463 -22.33 46.67 -2.27
N ASP A 464 -21.43 47.50 -1.74
CA ASP A 464 -21.15 48.84 -2.30
C ASP A 464 -20.80 48.80 -3.80
N GLN A 465 -19.99 47.84 -4.23
CA GLN A 465 -19.63 47.69 -5.65
C GLN A 465 -20.87 47.46 -6.53
N VAL A 466 -21.82 46.66 -6.06
CA VAL A 466 -23.03 46.30 -6.80
C VAL A 466 -23.99 47.50 -6.88
N VAL A 467 -23.99 48.35 -5.85
CA VAL A 467 -24.74 49.61 -5.87
C VAL A 467 -24.14 50.59 -6.88
N ASP A 468 -22.81 50.68 -6.96
CA ASP A 468 -22.15 51.53 -7.95
C ASP A 468 -22.46 51.05 -9.38
N GLU A 469 -22.39 49.74 -9.64
CA GLU A 469 -22.79 49.13 -10.93
C GLU A 469 -24.26 49.44 -11.29
N LEU A 470 -25.16 49.44 -10.31
CA LEU A 470 -26.57 49.78 -10.51
C LEU A 470 -26.77 51.27 -10.89
N LEU A 471 -25.95 52.17 -10.35
CA LEU A 471 -26.02 53.60 -10.64
C LEU A 471 -25.47 53.95 -12.03
N ASP A 472 -24.52 53.14 -12.51
CA ASP A 472 -23.91 53.29 -13.84
C ASP A 472 -24.74 52.65 -14.97
N LEU A 473 -25.76 51.85 -14.63
CA LEU A 473 -26.62 51.15 -15.57
C LEU A 473 -27.38 52.12 -16.49
N THR A 474 -27.35 51.85 -17.80
CA THR A 474 -28.12 52.65 -18.76
C THR A 474 -29.59 52.25 -18.72
N ILE A 475 -30.46 53.20 -18.37
CA ILE A 475 -31.91 52.97 -18.25
C ILE A 475 -32.65 53.70 -19.37
N LEU A 476 -33.43 52.94 -20.13
CA LEU A 476 -34.21 53.42 -21.25
C LEU A 476 -35.71 53.13 -21.07
N ARG A 477 -36.56 54.06 -21.47
CA ARG A 477 -38.02 53.98 -21.38
C ARG A 477 -38.64 54.01 -22.78
N THR A 478 -39.65 53.18 -23.03
CA THR A 478 -40.33 53.06 -24.34
C THR A 478 -41.86 52.96 -24.18
N PRO A 479 -42.67 53.47 -25.11
CA PRO A 479 -44.14 53.31 -25.04
C PRO A 479 -44.61 51.87 -25.30
N ASP A 480 -43.86 51.09 -26.08
CA ASP A 480 -44.11 49.67 -26.34
C ASP A 480 -42.77 48.91 -26.36
N LEU A 481 -42.75 47.74 -25.74
CA LEU A 481 -41.56 46.91 -25.62
C LEU A 481 -41.87 45.50 -26.11
N ARG A 482 -41.37 45.18 -27.30
CA ARG A 482 -41.45 43.85 -27.89
C ARG A 482 -40.07 43.23 -28.00
N VAL A 483 -39.95 41.99 -27.55
CA VAL A 483 -38.71 41.24 -27.52
C VAL A 483 -38.87 39.99 -28.35
N VAL A 484 -37.82 39.65 -29.10
CA VAL A 484 -37.67 38.32 -29.67
C VAL A 484 -36.47 37.63 -29.04
N TYR A 485 -36.69 36.41 -28.58
CA TYR A 485 -35.64 35.52 -28.12
C TYR A 485 -35.11 34.66 -29.26
N ARG A 486 -33.79 34.58 -29.37
CA ARG A 486 -33.07 33.71 -30.30
C ARG A 486 -32.11 32.82 -29.52
N ALA A 487 -32.14 31.53 -29.79
CA ALA A 487 -31.19 30.56 -29.24
C ALA A 487 -30.28 30.05 -30.36
N GLU A 488 -28.97 30.00 -30.13
CA GLU A 488 -28.02 29.42 -31.08
C GLU A 488 -27.32 28.20 -30.51
N LEU A 489 -27.71 27.00 -30.94
CA LEU A 489 -27.17 25.75 -30.43
C LEU A 489 -26.55 24.92 -31.56
N PHE A 490 -25.26 24.58 -31.43
CA PHE A 490 -24.53 23.71 -32.37
C PHE A 490 -24.74 24.07 -33.85
N GLY A 491 -24.62 25.36 -34.19
CA GLY A 491 -24.77 25.88 -35.55
C GLY A 491 -26.22 26.00 -36.04
N HIS A 492 -27.21 25.75 -35.20
CA HIS A 492 -28.63 25.97 -35.50
C HIS A 492 -29.16 27.18 -34.73
N SER A 493 -29.96 28.01 -35.39
CA SER A 493 -30.64 29.14 -34.76
C SER A 493 -32.15 28.89 -34.72
N ASP A 494 -32.72 28.89 -33.52
CA ASP A 494 -34.18 28.91 -33.32
C ASP A 494 -34.58 30.31 -32.84
N LYS A 495 -35.71 30.82 -33.33
CA LYS A 495 -36.25 32.14 -33.00
C LYS A 495 -37.71 31.99 -32.57
N LEU A 496 -38.08 32.67 -31.49
CA LEU A 496 -39.47 32.76 -31.05
C LEU A 496 -40.18 33.94 -31.71
N ASP A 497 -41.51 33.90 -31.74
CA ASP A 497 -42.31 35.04 -32.17
C ASP A 497 -42.14 36.22 -31.20
N PRO A 498 -42.23 37.48 -31.69
CA PRO A 498 -42.14 38.65 -30.82
C PRO A 498 -43.21 38.64 -29.73
N GLU A 499 -42.81 38.96 -28.50
CA GLU A 499 -43.72 39.09 -27.36
C GLU A 499 -43.56 40.43 -26.65
N SER A 500 -44.66 40.94 -26.12
CA SER A 500 -44.65 42.15 -25.29
C SER A 500 -44.21 41.82 -23.87
N VAL A 501 -43.30 42.62 -23.32
CA VAL A 501 -42.80 42.49 -21.94
C VAL A 501 -42.78 43.86 -21.25
N ASP A 502 -42.90 43.88 -19.92
CA ASP A 502 -42.90 45.12 -19.14
C ASP A 502 -41.50 45.74 -19.03
N ALA A 503 -40.49 44.90 -18.86
CA ALA A 503 -39.09 45.30 -18.73
C ALA A 503 -38.18 44.16 -19.23
N ILE A 504 -37.00 44.52 -19.72
CA ILE A 504 -35.95 43.58 -20.06
C ILE A 504 -34.57 44.19 -19.84
N TYR A 505 -33.68 43.45 -19.19
CA TYR A 505 -32.26 43.74 -19.20
C TYR A 505 -31.59 43.08 -20.41
N VAL A 506 -30.91 43.88 -21.22
CA VAL A 506 -30.17 43.43 -22.41
C VAL A 506 -28.67 43.47 -22.11
N SER A 507 -28.11 42.29 -21.86
CA SER A 507 -26.74 42.13 -21.34
C SER A 507 -25.64 42.47 -22.34
N GLU A 508 -25.93 42.54 -23.65
CA GLU A 508 -24.90 42.89 -24.66
C GLU A 508 -24.62 44.39 -24.69
N GLU A 509 -25.66 45.20 -24.53
CA GLU A 509 -25.62 46.65 -24.51
C GLU A 509 -25.47 47.22 -23.08
N ASP A 510 -25.68 46.38 -22.06
CA ASP A 510 -25.75 46.76 -20.64
C ASP A 510 -26.84 47.80 -20.36
N GLU A 511 -28.02 47.54 -20.95
CA GLU A 511 -29.16 48.45 -20.93
C GLU A 511 -30.38 47.78 -20.29
N LEU A 512 -31.06 48.50 -19.38
CA LEU A 512 -32.40 48.17 -18.92
C LEU A 512 -33.43 48.94 -19.75
N VAL A 513 -34.29 48.23 -20.46
CA VAL A 513 -35.40 48.83 -21.23
C VAL A 513 -36.73 48.45 -20.62
N TYR A 514 -37.62 49.42 -20.40
CA TYR A 514 -38.92 49.16 -19.80
C TYR A 514 -40.05 50.06 -20.34
N VAL A 515 -41.31 49.64 -20.14
CA VAL A 515 -42.50 50.41 -20.58
C VAL A 515 -42.96 51.42 -19.53
N ASP A 516 -43.58 52.53 -19.94
CA ASP A 516 -44.07 53.61 -19.04
C ASP A 516 -44.89 53.15 -17.82
N ARG A 517 -45.51 51.96 -17.89
CA ARG A 517 -46.32 51.37 -16.82
C ARG A 517 -45.78 50.02 -16.33
N ALA A 518 -44.48 49.79 -16.47
CA ALA A 518 -43.85 48.57 -15.97
C ALA A 518 -44.11 48.41 -14.48
N SER A 519 -44.41 47.19 -14.05
CA SER A 519 -44.53 46.90 -12.63
C SER A 519 -43.17 47.00 -11.93
N ASP A 520 -43.14 47.51 -10.70
CA ASP A 520 -41.92 47.54 -9.87
C ASP A 520 -41.31 46.14 -9.72
N ARG A 521 -42.15 45.10 -9.72
CA ARG A 521 -41.71 43.70 -9.73
C ARG A 521 -40.95 43.32 -11.01
N ALA A 522 -41.41 43.75 -12.18
CA ALA A 522 -40.72 43.49 -13.44
C ALA A 522 -39.36 44.19 -13.47
N LEU A 523 -39.32 45.46 -13.03
CA LEU A 523 -38.09 46.24 -12.89
C LEU A 523 -37.12 45.60 -11.91
N ALA A 524 -37.57 45.26 -10.69
CA ALA A 524 -36.77 44.60 -9.66
C ALA A 524 -36.15 43.29 -10.17
N ARG A 525 -36.90 42.52 -10.96
CA ARG A 525 -36.43 41.25 -11.52
C ARG A 525 -35.37 41.41 -12.59
N GLU A 526 -35.51 42.38 -13.49
CA GLU A 526 -34.49 42.62 -14.53
C GLU A 526 -33.27 43.36 -13.97
N LEU A 527 -33.44 44.27 -13.00
CA LEU A 527 -32.34 44.86 -12.25
C LEU A 527 -31.53 43.80 -11.49
N SER A 528 -32.20 42.84 -10.86
CA SER A 528 -31.52 41.71 -10.23
C SER A 528 -30.64 40.91 -11.19
N ARG A 529 -31.02 40.84 -12.48
CA ARG A 529 -30.21 40.16 -13.51
C ARG A 529 -28.99 40.97 -13.92
N ALA A 530 -29.13 42.29 -13.96
CA ALA A 530 -28.03 43.19 -14.31
C ALA A 530 -26.92 43.11 -13.24
N ILE A 531 -27.30 43.21 -11.96
CA ILE A 531 -26.33 43.41 -10.87
C ILE A 531 -25.88 42.12 -10.18
N ALA A 532 -26.65 41.05 -10.28
CA ALA A 532 -26.31 39.76 -9.69
C ALA A 532 -26.60 38.65 -10.70
N PRO A 533 -25.91 38.65 -11.85
CA PRO A 533 -26.20 37.71 -12.92
C PRO A 533 -26.17 36.30 -12.36
N ASP A 534 -25.18 35.93 -11.54
CA ASP A 534 -24.96 34.55 -11.06
C ASP A 534 -25.90 34.06 -9.95
N GLN A 535 -26.83 34.90 -9.48
CA GLN A 535 -27.79 34.53 -8.44
C GLN A 535 -29.18 34.27 -9.02
N ASP A 536 -30.09 33.66 -8.24
CA ASP A 536 -31.50 33.62 -8.62
C ASP A 536 -32.09 35.03 -8.57
N PRO A 537 -32.52 35.61 -9.71
CA PRO A 537 -33.10 36.96 -9.75
C PRO A 537 -34.36 37.09 -8.89
N GLY A 538 -35.08 35.99 -8.62
CA GLY A 538 -36.29 36.02 -7.80
C GLY A 538 -36.01 36.45 -6.35
N SER A 539 -35.00 35.85 -5.72
CA SER A 539 -34.64 36.15 -4.33
C SER A 539 -34.23 37.61 -4.14
N LEU A 540 -33.44 38.16 -5.08
CA LEU A 540 -33.00 39.54 -5.01
C LEU A 540 -34.12 40.51 -5.38
N ALA A 541 -34.94 40.18 -6.38
CA ALA A 541 -36.08 40.99 -6.77
C ALA A 541 -37.09 41.18 -5.64
N MET A 542 -37.31 40.16 -4.79
CA MET A 542 -38.17 40.27 -3.61
C MET A 542 -37.69 41.32 -2.60
N LYS A 543 -36.39 41.62 -2.57
CA LYS A 543 -35.80 42.65 -1.71
C LYS A 543 -35.76 44.02 -2.40
N LEU A 544 -35.59 44.04 -3.72
CA LEU A 544 -35.57 45.27 -4.51
C LEU A 544 -36.97 45.85 -4.77
N GLU A 545 -37.98 45.00 -4.98
CA GLU A 545 -39.35 45.43 -5.28
C GLU A 545 -39.92 46.40 -4.23
N PRO A 546 -39.83 46.15 -2.90
CA PRO A 546 -40.31 47.11 -1.90
C PRO A 546 -39.50 48.42 -1.89
N ILE A 547 -38.19 48.34 -2.18
CA ILE A 547 -37.34 49.54 -2.29
C ILE A 547 -37.81 50.38 -3.47
N LEU A 548 -38.09 49.77 -4.63
CA LEU A 548 -38.58 50.46 -5.83
C LEU A 548 -40.02 50.96 -5.68
N GLY A 549 -40.89 50.22 -4.98
CA GLY A 549 -42.29 50.59 -4.77
C GLY A 549 -42.54 51.68 -3.72
N ALA A 550 -41.59 51.90 -2.80
CA ALA A 550 -41.70 52.97 -1.80
C ALA A 550 -41.84 54.36 -2.44
N SER A 551 -42.52 55.29 -1.78
CA SER A 551 -42.67 56.68 -2.22
C SER A 551 -41.53 57.60 -1.74
N SER A 552 -40.77 57.16 -0.72
CA SER A 552 -39.64 57.89 -0.14
C SER A 552 -38.53 56.94 0.35
N THR A 553 -37.35 57.47 0.63
CA THR A 553 -36.21 56.70 1.19
C THR A 553 -36.53 56.14 2.57
N ASP A 554 -37.24 56.90 3.42
CA ASP A 554 -37.65 56.44 4.75
C ASP A 554 -38.65 55.27 4.66
N GLU A 555 -39.60 55.33 3.72
CA GLU A 555 -40.55 54.25 3.48
C GLU A 555 -39.83 53.00 2.91
N ALA A 556 -38.80 53.18 2.08
CA ALA A 556 -37.97 52.06 1.61
C ALA A 556 -37.24 51.38 2.78
N HIS A 557 -36.72 52.16 3.73
CA HIS A 557 -36.10 51.62 4.93
C HIS A 557 -37.09 50.85 5.81
N HIS A 558 -38.29 51.40 6.01
CA HIS A 558 -39.37 50.75 6.77
C HIS A 558 -39.83 49.46 6.09
N ALA A 559 -39.96 49.45 4.77
CA ALA A 559 -40.29 48.24 4.02
C ALA A 559 -39.24 47.15 4.26
N LEU A 560 -37.94 47.49 4.24
CA LEU A 560 -36.89 46.52 4.55
C LEU A 560 -36.93 45.99 5.99
N ASP A 561 -37.33 46.83 6.95
CA ASP A 561 -37.53 46.41 8.35
C ASP A 561 -38.67 45.39 8.48
N GLU A 562 -39.79 45.60 7.76
CA GLU A 562 -40.91 44.64 7.72
C GLU A 562 -40.52 43.29 7.10
N PHE A 563 -39.56 43.29 6.17
CA PHE A 563 -38.96 42.08 5.61
C PHE A 563 -37.85 41.46 6.49
N GLY A 564 -37.59 42.04 7.68
CA GLY A 564 -36.63 41.53 8.66
C GLY A 564 -35.17 41.75 8.27
N ILE A 565 -34.89 42.66 7.33
CA ILE A 565 -33.52 43.02 6.93
C ILE A 565 -33.02 44.09 7.90
N ALA A 566 -31.92 43.88 8.60
CA ALA A 566 -31.42 44.85 9.58
C ALA A 566 -30.96 46.17 8.94
N GLY A 567 -31.02 47.26 9.70
CA GLY A 567 -30.38 48.52 9.35
C GLY A 567 -28.85 48.39 9.38
N LEU A 568 -28.16 49.13 8.51
CA LEU A 568 -26.71 49.30 8.63
C LEU A 568 -26.43 50.13 9.89
N GLU A 569 -25.60 49.63 10.80
CA GLU A 569 -25.08 50.45 11.90
C GLU A 569 -24.22 51.55 11.30
N VAL A 570 -24.78 52.76 11.21
CA VAL A 570 -23.99 53.95 10.95
C VAL A 570 -23.13 54.16 12.19
N THR A 571 -21.86 53.73 12.11
CA THR A 571 -20.85 54.16 13.07
C THR A 571 -20.56 55.64 12.80
N GLU A 572 -21.45 56.52 13.25
CA GLU A 572 -21.03 57.87 13.60
C GLU A 572 -20.00 57.69 14.73
N HIS A 573 -18.72 57.89 14.42
CA HIS A 573 -17.72 58.16 15.44
C HIS A 573 -18.07 59.49 16.11
N GLU A 574 -19.05 59.47 17.02
CA GLU A 574 -19.14 60.45 18.09
C GLU A 574 -17.87 60.31 18.92
N VAL A 575 -16.94 61.23 18.72
CA VAL A 575 -15.82 61.48 19.63
C VAL A 575 -16.40 62.04 20.92
N ALA A 576 -17.01 61.18 21.73
CA ALA A 576 -17.39 61.48 23.09
C ALA A 576 -16.21 61.14 24.01
N TRP A 577 -15.48 62.17 24.40
CA TRP A 577 -14.55 62.10 25.52
C TRP A 577 -15.29 61.60 26.76
N SER A 578 -14.86 60.47 27.32
CA SER A 578 -15.29 60.00 28.62
C SER A 578 -14.56 60.78 29.72
N PRO A 579 -15.28 61.33 30.72
CA PRO A 579 -14.68 61.79 31.96
C PRO A 579 -15.00 60.77 33.06
N THR A 580 -14.07 59.86 33.36
CA THR A 580 -14.09 59.17 34.65
C THR A 580 -12.70 58.70 35.06
N ALA A 581 -12.09 59.47 35.95
CA ALA A 581 -11.28 58.93 37.03
C ALA A 581 -11.58 59.76 38.29
N ASP A 582 -12.36 59.15 39.16
CA ASP A 582 -12.67 59.56 40.53
C ASP A 582 -11.36 59.69 41.35
N PRO A 583 -11.20 60.70 42.23
CA PRO A 583 -9.96 60.90 42.98
C PRO A 583 -9.90 59.96 44.19
N GLY A 584 -8.90 59.08 44.17
CA GLY A 584 -8.47 58.33 45.35
C GLY A 584 -8.01 59.27 46.46
N LYS A 585 -8.76 59.27 47.56
CA LYS A 585 -8.32 59.76 48.87
C LYS A 585 -7.19 58.88 49.40
N HIS A 586 -6.03 59.48 49.65
CA HIS A 586 -5.07 59.01 50.63
C HIS A 586 -4.72 60.18 51.56
N SER A 587 -5.07 60.04 52.83
CA SER A 587 -4.48 60.76 53.95
C SER A 587 -4.50 59.81 55.15
N ASP A 588 -3.29 59.61 55.69
CA ASP A 588 -2.86 58.81 56.85
C ASP A 588 -2.58 57.32 56.62
#